data_AF-A0A258C4K6-F1
#
_entry.id   AF-A0A258C4K6-F1
#
_cell.length_a   1.000
_cell.length_b   1.000
_cell.length_c   1.000
_cell.angle_alpha   90.00
_cell.angle_beta   90.00
_cell.angle_gamma   90.00
#
_symmetry.space_group_name_H-M   'P 1'
#
loop_
_entity.id
_entity.type
_entity.pdbx_description
1 polymer ?
#
loop_
_entity_poly.entity_id
_entity_poly.type
_entity_poly.pdbx_seq_one_letter_code
_entity_poly.pdbx_strand_id
1 'polypeptide(L)'
;MKQDEIQRYNANERSNHWAVAILFILAGLSGLALFHPALFWLSNLFGGGPWTRILHPFLGVAMFVLFLGLVFRFWSANYFSGNDGLWLKNIGKVMRNQEDGVPPIGKYNPGQKL
;
A
#
# COMPACT_ATOMS: atom_id res chain seq x y z
N MET A 1 33.22 -11.36 3.03
CA MET A 1 32.62 -10.22 3.77
C MET A 1 31.27 -10.70 4.31
N LYS A 2 30.98 -10.50 5.59
CA LYS A 2 29.62 -10.67 6.11
C LYS A 2 28.75 -9.64 5.39
N GLN A 3 27.74 -10.10 4.67
CA GLN A 3 26.74 -9.23 4.08
C GLN A 3 25.70 -9.01 5.19
N ASP A 4 25.74 -7.84 5.83
CA ASP A 4 24.86 -7.52 6.97
C ASP A 4 23.41 -7.20 6.54
N GLU A 5 23.15 -7.19 5.22
CA GLU A 5 21.84 -6.91 4.65
C GLU A 5 21.38 -7.99 3.66
N ILE A 6 20.07 -8.25 3.68
CA ILE A 6 19.39 -9.13 2.72
C ILE A 6 18.52 -8.31 1.77
N GLN A 7 18.52 -8.68 0.49
CA GLN A 7 17.66 -8.02 -0.49
C GLN A 7 16.20 -8.48 -0.34
N ARG A 8 15.41 -7.75 0.46
CA ARG A 8 13.97 -8.03 0.61
C ARG A 8 13.13 -7.62 -0.61
N TYR A 9 13.52 -6.52 -1.26
CA TYR A 9 12.88 -5.93 -2.43
C TYR A 9 13.92 -5.47 -3.46
N ASN A 10 13.68 -5.70 -4.74
CA ASN A 10 14.54 -5.16 -5.81
C ASN A 10 14.22 -3.69 -6.12
N ALA A 11 15.07 -3.05 -6.93
CA ALA A 11 14.90 -1.65 -7.32
C ALA A 11 13.54 -1.39 -8.00
N ASN A 12 13.14 -2.25 -8.94
CA ASN A 12 11.89 -2.09 -9.70
C ASN A 12 10.65 -2.16 -8.81
N GLU A 13 10.62 -3.08 -7.84
CA GLU A 13 9.55 -3.19 -6.85
C GLU A 13 9.41 -1.92 -6.02
N ARG A 14 10.53 -1.35 -5.58
CA ARG A 14 10.55 -0.09 -4.82
C ARG A 14 10.09 1.08 -5.67
N SER A 15 10.57 1.20 -6.90
CA SER A 15 10.18 2.28 -7.81
C SER A 15 8.70 2.23 -8.16
N ASN A 16 8.16 1.03 -8.46
CA ASN A 16 6.72 0.88 -8.72
C ASN A 16 5.88 1.21 -7.47
N HIS A 17 6.31 0.76 -6.29
CA HIS A 17 5.65 1.12 -5.03
C HIS A 17 5.60 2.63 -4.79
N TRP A 18 6.73 3.33 -4.95
CA TRP A 18 6.77 4.78 -4.79
C TRP A 18 5.91 5.52 -5.82
N ALA A 19 5.85 5.04 -7.07
CA ALA A 19 4.96 5.59 -8.08
C ALA A 19 3.49 5.45 -7.68
N VAL A 20 3.07 4.26 -7.21
CA VAL A 20 1.71 4.03 -6.69
C VAL A 20 1.43 4.92 -5.48
N ALA A 21 2.36 5.07 -4.55
CA ALA A 21 2.18 5.89 -3.35
C ALA A 21 1.95 7.38 -3.69
N ILE A 22 2.73 7.93 -4.63
CA ILE A 22 2.56 9.31 -5.08
C ILE A 22 1.21 9.48 -5.77
N LEU A 23 0.84 8.57 -6.67
CA LEU A 23 -0.46 8.62 -7.35
C LEU A 23 -1.63 8.49 -6.37
N PHE A 24 -1.50 7.65 -5.35
CA PHE A 24 -2.50 7.52 -4.29
C PHE A 24 -2.70 8.82 -3.53
N ILE A 25 -1.62 9.52 -3.16
CA ILE A 25 -1.70 10.81 -2.48
C ILE A 25 -2.40 11.85 -3.39
N LEU A 26 -2.02 11.92 -4.66
CA LEU A 26 -2.63 12.85 -5.62
C LEU A 26 -4.11 12.54 -5.86
N ALA A 27 -4.46 11.26 -6.08
CA ALA A 27 -5.83 10.82 -6.26
C ALA A 27 -6.66 11.01 -4.98
N GLY A 28 -6.09 10.76 -3.80
CA GLY A 28 -6.72 10.94 -2.50
C GLY A 28 -7.03 12.41 -2.22
N LEU A 29 -6.08 13.32 -2.42
CA LEU A 29 -6.28 14.76 -2.22
C LEU A 29 -7.29 15.35 -3.21
N SER A 30 -7.21 14.98 -4.50
CA SER A 30 -8.19 15.40 -5.51
C SER A 30 -9.58 14.82 -5.23
N GLY A 31 -9.67 13.57 -4.79
CA GLY A 31 -10.93 12.93 -4.38
C GLY A 31 -11.56 13.61 -3.17
N LEU A 32 -10.76 13.92 -2.14
CA LEU A 32 -11.22 14.66 -0.96
C LEU A 32 -11.75 16.05 -1.33
N ALA A 33 -11.09 16.74 -2.28
CA ALA A 33 -11.55 18.03 -2.80
C ALA A 33 -12.95 17.95 -3.44
N LEU A 34 -13.27 16.82 -4.08
CA LEU A 34 -14.55 16.57 -4.74
C LEU A 34 -15.61 15.95 -3.80
N PHE A 35 -15.16 15.32 -2.70
CA PHE A 35 -16.03 14.61 -1.76
C PHE A 35 -16.71 15.55 -0.75
N HIS A 36 -15.95 16.46 -0.13
CA HIS A 36 -16.48 17.33 0.92
C HIS A 36 -16.20 18.81 0.63
N PRO A 37 -17.23 19.70 0.62
CA PRO A 37 -17.07 21.10 0.24
C PRO A 37 -16.02 21.88 1.05
N ALA A 38 -15.88 21.59 2.35
CA ALA A 38 -14.86 22.23 3.19
C ALA A 38 -13.41 21.94 2.74
N LEU A 39 -13.21 20.89 1.94
CA LEU A 39 -11.92 20.49 1.39
C LEU A 39 -11.74 20.95 -0.06
N PHE A 40 -12.69 21.70 -0.63
CA PHE A 40 -12.62 22.12 -2.03
C PHE A 40 -11.39 22.98 -2.36
N TRP A 41 -10.81 23.65 -1.36
CA TRP A 41 -9.56 24.40 -1.51
C TRP A 41 -8.38 23.53 -1.98
N LEU A 42 -8.41 22.21 -1.72
CA LEU A 42 -7.43 21.25 -2.23
C LEU A 42 -7.41 21.20 -3.77
N SER A 43 -8.50 21.59 -4.45
CA SER A 43 -8.55 21.68 -5.91
C SER A 43 -7.51 22.64 -6.49
N ASN A 44 -7.07 23.64 -5.71
CA ASN A 44 -6.02 24.58 -6.14
C ASN A 44 -4.66 23.90 -6.37
N LEU A 45 -4.40 22.75 -5.70
CA LEU A 45 -3.18 21.96 -5.93
C LEU A 45 -3.13 21.36 -7.34
N PHE A 46 -4.28 21.26 -8.02
CA PHE A 46 -4.45 20.64 -9.32
C PHE A 46 -4.85 21.66 -10.40
N GLY A 47 -4.77 22.96 -10.13
CA GLY A 47 -5.17 24.02 -11.08
C GLY A 47 -6.65 24.40 -11.03
N GLY A 48 -7.36 24.04 -9.93
CA GLY A 48 -8.75 24.39 -9.67
C GLY A 48 -9.75 23.26 -9.95
N GLY A 49 -11.03 23.53 -9.69
CA GLY A 49 -12.11 22.54 -9.81
C GLY A 49 -12.20 21.81 -11.16
N PRO A 50 -12.17 22.51 -12.32
CA PRO A 50 -12.21 21.85 -13.63
C PRO A 50 -11.04 20.88 -13.85
N TRP A 51 -9.82 21.30 -13.58
CA TRP A 51 -8.64 20.46 -13.74
C TRP A 51 -8.60 19.31 -12.74
N THR A 52 -9.03 19.52 -11.50
CA THR A 52 -9.13 18.46 -10.49
C THR A 52 -10.04 17.34 -10.99
N ARG A 53 -11.20 17.68 -11.55
CA ARG A 53 -12.16 16.71 -12.11
C ARG A 53 -11.59 15.97 -13.32
N ILE A 54 -10.85 16.66 -14.18
CA ILE A 54 -10.22 16.06 -15.38
C ILE A 54 -9.09 15.12 -14.97
N LEU A 55 -8.17 15.55 -14.10
CA LEU A 55 -6.97 14.81 -13.73
C LEU A 55 -7.24 13.60 -12.84
N HIS A 56 -8.19 13.70 -11.90
CA HIS A 56 -8.50 12.63 -10.95
C HIS A 56 -8.68 11.23 -11.57
N PRO A 57 -9.51 11.02 -12.60
CA PRO A 57 -9.65 9.70 -13.21
C PRO A 57 -8.36 9.18 -13.85
N PHE A 58 -7.54 10.04 -14.47
CA PHE A 58 -6.25 9.61 -15.03
C PHE A 58 -5.27 9.18 -13.95
N LEU A 59 -5.22 9.91 -12.83
CA LEU A 59 -4.44 9.52 -11.65
C LEU A 59 -4.88 8.15 -11.12
N GLY A 60 -6.19 7.94 -11.00
CA GLY A 60 -6.77 6.67 -10.56
C GLY A 60 -6.45 5.49 -11.49
N VAL A 61 -6.60 5.67 -12.81
CA VAL A 61 -6.27 4.63 -13.80
C VAL A 61 -4.78 4.31 -13.81
N ALA A 62 -3.91 5.33 -13.79
CA ALA A 62 -2.47 5.12 -13.72
C ALA A 62 -2.08 4.36 -12.44
N MET A 63 -2.65 4.73 -11.30
CA MET A 63 -2.43 4.04 -10.03
C MET A 63 -2.88 2.59 -10.10
N PHE A 64 -4.06 2.34 -10.67
CA PHE A 64 -4.62 0.99 -10.80
C PHE A 64 -3.72 0.08 -11.64
N VAL A 65 -3.25 0.53 -12.81
CA VAL A 65 -2.37 -0.25 -13.69
C VAL A 65 -1.04 -0.58 -12.99
N LEU A 66 -0.42 0.38 -12.33
CA LEU A 66 0.83 0.17 -11.61
C LEU A 66 0.65 -0.77 -10.40
N PHE A 67 -0.47 -0.63 -9.69
CA PHE A 67 -0.84 -1.50 -8.58
C PHE A 67 -1.09 -2.94 -9.04
N LEU A 68 -1.74 -3.17 -10.19
CA LEU A 68 -1.87 -4.51 -10.77
C LEU A 68 -0.49 -5.16 -11.01
N GLY A 69 0.50 -4.39 -11.46
CA GLY A 69 1.88 -4.86 -11.56
C GLY A 69 2.44 -5.37 -10.24
N LEU A 70 2.16 -4.70 -9.12
CA LEU A 70 2.54 -5.17 -7.78
C LEU A 70 1.75 -6.42 -7.36
N VAL A 71 0.45 -6.49 -7.67
CA VAL A 71 -0.39 -7.66 -7.39
C VAL A 71 0.18 -8.90 -8.07
N PHE A 72 0.44 -8.86 -9.38
CA PHE A 72 1.03 -10.00 -10.08
C PHE A 72 2.40 -10.41 -9.53
N ARG A 73 3.19 -9.44 -9.05
CA ARG A 73 4.51 -9.68 -8.48
C ARG A 73 4.47 -10.33 -7.09
N PHE A 74 3.52 -9.93 -6.24
CA PHE A 74 3.49 -10.33 -4.83
C PHE A 74 2.38 -11.30 -4.46
N TRP A 75 1.44 -11.58 -5.36
CA TRP A 75 0.31 -12.50 -5.16
C TRP A 75 0.70 -13.80 -4.47
N SER A 76 1.75 -14.49 -4.95
CA SER A 76 2.10 -15.82 -4.43
C SER A 76 2.61 -15.78 -2.99
N ALA A 77 3.20 -14.67 -2.57
CA ALA A 77 3.69 -14.48 -1.21
C ALA A 77 2.58 -14.05 -0.23
N ASN A 78 1.41 -13.66 -0.74
CA ASN A 78 0.27 -13.20 0.05
C ASN A 78 -0.81 -14.27 0.28
N TYR A 79 -0.59 -15.51 -0.16
CA TYR A 79 -1.48 -16.60 0.18
C TYR A 79 -1.52 -16.87 1.69
N PHE A 80 -2.73 -17.16 2.18
CA PHE A 80 -2.93 -17.57 3.56
C PHE A 80 -2.32 -18.95 3.81
N SER A 81 -1.48 -19.04 4.83
CA SER A 81 -0.83 -20.27 5.29
C SER A 81 -1.51 -20.81 6.55
N GLY A 82 -1.28 -22.08 6.89
CA GLY A 82 -1.86 -22.70 8.10
C GLY A 82 -1.52 -21.95 9.40
N ASN A 83 -0.34 -21.32 9.47
CA ASN A 83 0.09 -20.54 10.64
C ASN A 83 -0.60 -19.18 10.75
N ASP A 84 -1.20 -18.67 9.67
CA ASP A 84 -1.73 -17.31 9.64
C ASP A 84 -2.93 -17.14 10.58
N GLY A 85 -3.76 -18.17 10.71
CA GLY A 85 -4.87 -18.17 11.66
C GLY A 85 -4.41 -18.15 13.12
N LEU A 86 -3.34 -18.87 13.44
CA LEU A 86 -2.73 -18.87 14.78
C LEU A 86 -2.10 -17.52 15.10
N TRP A 87 -1.47 -16.88 14.10
CA TRP A 87 -0.90 -15.55 14.24
C TRP A 87 -1.99 -14.50 14.48
N LEU A 88 -3.10 -14.54 13.72
CA LEU A 88 -4.22 -13.61 13.90
C LEU A 88 -4.85 -13.69 15.29
N LYS A 89 -4.95 -14.90 15.87
CA LYS A 89 -5.40 -15.09 17.26
C LYS A 89 -4.48 -14.42 18.29
N ASN A 90 -3.22 -14.18 17.93
CA ASN A 90 -2.22 -13.55 18.79
C ASN A 90 -1.94 -12.08 18.43
N ILE A 91 -2.77 -11.44 17.59
CA ILE A 91 -2.55 -10.06 17.12
C ILE A 91 -2.35 -9.06 18.28
N GLY A 92 -3.05 -9.24 19.40
CA GLY A 92 -2.89 -8.38 20.58
C GLY A 92 -1.50 -8.47 21.24
N LYS A 93 -0.77 -9.59 21.09
CA LYS A 93 0.63 -9.69 21.52
C LYS A 93 1.56 -8.99 20.53
N VAL A 94 1.35 -9.19 19.23
CA VAL A 94 2.11 -8.53 18.16
C VAL A 94 2.02 -7.00 18.28
N MET A 95 0.83 -6.46 18.53
CA MET A 95 0.62 -5.01 18.72
C MET A 95 1.34 -4.45 19.96
N ARG A 96 1.69 -5.29 20.94
CA ARG A 96 2.48 -4.93 22.13
C ARG A 96 3.97 -5.23 21.97
N ASN A 97 4.41 -5.58 20.76
CA ASN A 97 5.78 -5.99 20.45
C ASN A 97 6.25 -7.20 21.30
N GLN A 98 5.32 -8.11 21.63
CA GLN A 98 5.58 -9.35 22.36
C GLN A 98 5.48 -10.53 21.38
N GLU A 99 6.62 -10.98 20.86
CA GLU A 99 6.65 -12.06 19.85
C GLU A 99 6.78 -13.47 20.45
N ASP A 100 6.94 -13.57 21.77
CA ASP A 100 7.01 -14.85 22.46
C ASP A 100 5.72 -15.68 22.29
N GLY A 101 5.88 -16.84 21.66
CA GLY A 101 4.79 -17.76 21.33
C GLY A 101 3.94 -17.35 20.12
N VAL A 102 4.34 -16.32 19.37
CA VAL A 102 3.74 -15.99 18.06
C VAL A 102 4.31 -16.98 17.03
N PRO A 103 3.47 -17.66 16.22
CA PRO A 103 3.95 -18.65 15.26
C PRO A 103 4.79 -18.00 14.16
N PRO A 104 5.76 -18.74 13.59
CA PRO A 104 6.59 -18.23 12.52
C PRO A 104 5.75 -17.94 11.26
N ILE A 105 6.06 -16.82 10.62
CA ILE A 105 5.40 -16.31 9.41
C ILE A 105 6.37 -16.29 8.23
N GLY A 106 5.82 -16.35 7.02
CA GLY A 106 6.59 -16.26 5.78
C GLY A 106 7.03 -14.82 5.46
N LYS A 107 7.17 -14.52 4.16
CA LYS A 107 7.62 -13.20 3.68
C LYS A 107 6.74 -12.04 4.17
N TYR A 108 5.43 -12.27 4.27
CA TYR A 108 4.44 -11.30 4.76
C TYR A 108 3.64 -11.91 5.91
N ASN A 109 3.37 -11.09 6.93
CA ASN A 109 2.51 -11.49 8.03
C ASN A 109 1.04 -11.43 7.62
N PRO A 110 0.12 -12.12 8.32
CA PRO A 110 -1.31 -12.11 7.99
C PRO A 110 -1.96 -10.73 8.00
N GLY A 111 -1.51 -9.81 8.86
CA GLY A 111 -1.98 -8.42 8.86
C GLY A 111 -1.61 -7.65 7.59
N GLN A 112 -0.56 -8.04 6.86
CA GLN A 112 -0.20 -7.50 5.55
C GLN A 112 -0.96 -8.17 4.40
N LYS A 113 -1.52 -9.36 4.63
CA LYS A 113 -2.29 -10.12 3.64
C LYS A 113 -3.78 -9.76 3.63
N LEU A 114 -4.30 -9.30 4.77
CA LEU A 114 -5.64 -8.73 4.94
C LEU A 114 -5.71 -7.34 4.31
#